data_AF-A0A061QX60-F1
#
_entry.id   AF-A0A061QX60-F1
#
_cell.length_a   1.000
_cell.length_b   1.000
_cell.length_c   1.000
_cell.angle_alpha   90.00
_cell.angle_beta   90.00
_cell.angle_gamma   90.00
#
_symmetry.space_group_name_H-M   'P 1'
#
loop_
_entity.id
_entity.type
_entity.pdbx_description
1 polymer ?
#
loop_
_entity_poly.entity_id
_entity_poly.type
_entity_poly.pdbx_seq_one_letter_code
_entity_poly.pdbx_strand_id
1 'polypeptide(L)'
;PGDSASADPNRESALRIGASVSDREQLEVDVIRRLVQNYFDIVRSNLQDSVPKAVMHFLVAHAQKGLQQHLIRELYKEELFSEMMAEREDVTARRAQCVEQLSCVRQALGKLDKLPQALLRALGPGRTPLSSGARLAG
;
A
#
# COMPACT_ATOMS: atom_id res chain seq x y z
N PRO A 1 -10.42 -17.87 -43.94
CA PRO A 1 -10.11 -19.20 -43.37
C PRO A 1 -8.58 -19.38 -43.37
N GLY A 2 -8.04 -19.88 -42.25
CA GLY A 2 -6.62 -19.89 -41.84
C GLY A 2 -5.60 -20.31 -42.90
N ASP A 3 -4.31 -20.02 -42.75
CA ASP A 3 -3.56 -20.00 -41.50
C ASP A 3 -2.39 -19.00 -41.50
N SER A 4 -2.23 -18.38 -40.33
CA SER A 4 -0.97 -17.90 -39.78
C SER A 4 0.03 -19.04 -39.58
N ALA A 5 1.29 -18.88 -39.99
CA ALA A 5 2.42 -19.42 -39.23
C ALA A 5 3.77 -18.89 -39.76
N SER A 6 4.41 -18.11 -38.90
CA SER A 6 5.86 -18.05 -38.68
C SER A 6 6.79 -17.87 -39.89
N ALA A 7 7.21 -16.62 -40.07
CA ALA A 7 8.60 -16.34 -40.41
C ALA A 7 9.49 -16.94 -39.30
N ASP A 8 10.03 -18.14 -39.54
CA ASP A 8 10.94 -18.77 -38.60
C ASP A 8 12.28 -18.02 -38.53
N PRO A 9 12.75 -17.63 -37.34
CA PRO A 9 13.99 -16.93 -37.12
C PRO A 9 15.09 -17.96 -36.90
N ASN A 10 15.57 -18.61 -37.96
CA ASN A 10 16.81 -19.37 -37.83
C ASN A 10 17.75 -19.11 -39.00
N ARG A 11 18.36 -17.92 -38.97
CA ARG A 11 19.62 -17.63 -39.68
C ARG A 11 20.75 -18.29 -38.89
N GLU A 12 20.77 -19.62 -38.84
CA GLU A 12 22.02 -20.30 -38.63
C GLU A 12 22.83 -20.05 -39.91
N SER A 13 23.67 -19.02 -39.83
CA SER A 13 24.77 -18.79 -40.76
C SER A 13 25.49 -20.12 -40.89
N ALA A 14 25.16 -20.84 -41.96
CA ALA A 14 25.86 -22.03 -42.39
C ALA A 14 27.32 -21.60 -42.53
N LEU A 15 28.14 -21.94 -41.53
CA LEU A 15 29.58 -22.01 -41.66
C LEU A 15 29.80 -23.02 -42.77
N ARG A 16 29.88 -22.52 -44.01
CA ARG A 16 30.17 -23.30 -45.19
C ARG A 16 31.63 -23.73 -45.06
N ILE A 17 31.85 -24.80 -44.32
CA ILE A 17 33.09 -25.56 -44.33
C ILE A 17 33.10 -26.24 -45.70
N GLY A 18 33.94 -25.70 -46.59
CA GLY A 18 34.07 -26.20 -47.95
C GLY A 18 34.57 -27.64 -47.96
N ALA A 19 34.02 -28.43 -48.89
CA ALA A 19 34.53 -29.71 -49.40
C ALA A 19 34.80 -30.81 -48.35
N SER A 20 33.87 -31.78 -48.27
CA SER A 20 34.03 -33.12 -47.68
C SER A 20 34.84 -33.19 -46.39
N VAL A 21 34.20 -32.79 -45.29
CA VAL A 21 34.68 -33.01 -43.92
C VAL A 21 34.77 -34.52 -43.67
N SER A 22 35.91 -35.01 -43.18
CA SER A 22 36.06 -36.42 -42.81
C SER A 22 35.13 -36.76 -41.65
N ASP A 23 34.57 -37.97 -41.59
CA ASP A 23 33.68 -38.41 -40.50
C ASP A 23 34.27 -38.13 -39.10
N ARG A 24 35.60 -38.20 -39.02
CA ARG A 24 36.37 -37.86 -37.83
C ARG A 24 36.28 -36.37 -37.47
N GLU A 25 36.47 -35.48 -38.45
CA GLU A 25 36.41 -34.03 -38.26
C GLU A 25 34.98 -33.59 -37.91
N GLN A 26 33.97 -34.24 -38.51
CA GLN A 26 32.57 -34.00 -38.18
C GLN A 26 32.26 -34.35 -36.72
N LEU A 27 32.78 -35.49 -36.25
CA LEU A 27 32.66 -35.92 -34.85
C LEU A 27 33.39 -34.95 -33.90
N GLU A 28 34.59 -34.49 -34.26
CA GLU A 28 35.34 -33.50 -33.48
C GLU A 28 34.58 -32.17 -33.37
N VAL A 29 33.97 -31.69 -34.46
CA VAL A 29 33.11 -30.50 -34.46
C VAL A 29 31.88 -30.68 -33.57
N ASP A 30 31.25 -31.86 -33.61
CA ASP A 30 30.08 -32.15 -32.77
C ASP A 30 30.43 -32.22 -31.28
N VAL A 31 31.60 -32.76 -30.94
CA VAL A 31 32.11 -32.77 -29.56
C VAL A 31 32.36 -31.33 -29.09
N ILE A 32 33.03 -30.51 -29.88
CA ILE A 32 33.29 -29.10 -29.54
C ILE A 32 31.96 -28.34 -29.35
N ARG A 33 30.98 -28.56 -30.22
CA ARG A 33 29.65 -27.95 -30.11
C ARG A 33 28.96 -28.32 -28.80
N ARG A 34 28.99 -29.60 -28.41
CA ARG A 34 28.42 -30.07 -27.15
C ARG A 34 29.15 -29.51 -25.92
N LEU A 35 30.48 -29.38 -25.99
CA LEU A 35 31.27 -28.80 -24.90
C LEU A 35 30.92 -27.32 -24.68
N VAL A 36 30.79 -26.54 -25.77
CA VAL A 36 30.38 -25.13 -25.69
C VAL A 36 28.98 -25.00 -25.11
N GLN A 37 28.03 -25.83 -25.55
CA GLN A 37 26.66 -25.84 -25.00
C GLN A 37 26.65 -26.19 -23.51
N ASN A 38 27.32 -27.27 -23.12
CA ASN A 38 27.38 -27.70 -21.72
C ASN A 38 28.03 -26.63 -20.82
N TYR A 39 29.11 -25.99 -21.30
CA TYR A 39 29.74 -24.92 -20.55
C TYR A 39 28.82 -23.69 -20.40
N PHE A 40 28.14 -23.31 -21.49
CA PHE A 40 27.17 -22.22 -21.46
C PHE A 40 26.03 -22.48 -20.48
N ASP A 41 25.50 -23.70 -20.44
CA ASP A 41 24.41 -24.06 -19.53
C ASP A 41 24.86 -24.00 -18.06
N ILE A 42 26.08 -24.43 -17.75
CA ILE A 42 26.66 -24.30 -16.40
C ILE A 42 26.80 -22.83 -16.02
N VAL A 43 27.37 -22.00 -16.90
CA VAL A 43 27.55 -20.56 -16.61
C VAL A 43 26.19 -19.86 -16.45
N ARG A 44 25.20 -20.22 -17.28
CA ARG A 44 23.84 -19.70 -17.18
C ARG A 44 23.20 -20.07 -15.84
N SER A 45 23.34 -21.31 -15.38
CA SER A 45 22.85 -21.72 -14.06
C SER A 45 23.53 -20.94 -12.92
N ASN A 46 24.84 -20.74 -13.01
CA ASN A 46 25.57 -19.95 -12.01
C ASN A 46 25.15 -18.47 -11.99
N LEU A 47 24.85 -17.89 -13.16
CA LEU A 47 24.34 -16.53 -13.27
C LEU A 47 22.93 -16.40 -12.67
N GLN A 48 22.07 -17.39 -12.88
CA GLN A 48 20.73 -17.42 -12.30
C GLN A 48 20.76 -17.36 -10.76
N ASP A 49 21.78 -17.95 -10.13
CA ASP A 49 21.92 -17.89 -8.67
C ASP A 49 22.68 -16.67 -8.17
N SER A 50 23.75 -16.27 -8.87
CA SER A 50 24.64 -15.19 -8.41
C SER A 50 24.01 -13.82 -8.52
N VAL A 51 23.22 -13.55 -9.57
CA VAL A 51 22.60 -12.23 -9.78
C VAL A 51 21.58 -11.90 -8.68
N PRO A 52 20.58 -12.77 -8.36
CA PRO A 52 19.65 -12.49 -7.28
C PRO A 52 20.35 -12.36 -5.93
N LYS A 53 21.40 -13.16 -5.66
CA LYS A 53 22.20 -13.06 -4.43
C LYS A 53 22.91 -11.71 -4.33
N ALA A 54 23.48 -11.21 -5.42
CA ALA A 54 24.11 -9.90 -5.47
C ALA A 54 23.09 -8.77 -5.23
N VAL A 55 21.94 -8.80 -5.91
CA VAL A 55 20.87 -7.81 -5.71
C VAL A 55 20.35 -7.84 -4.28
N MET A 56 20.13 -9.04 -3.73
CA MET A 56 19.68 -9.22 -2.35
C MET A 56 20.67 -8.61 -1.36
N HIS A 57 21.96 -8.89 -1.53
CA HIS A 57 22.98 -8.43 -0.59
C HIS A 57 23.25 -6.92 -0.73
N PHE A 58 23.47 -6.42 -1.94
CA PHE A 58 23.92 -5.05 -2.16
C PHE A 58 22.80 -4.03 -2.15
N LEU A 59 21.59 -4.40 -2.57
CA LEU A 59 20.47 -3.46 -2.65
C LEU A 59 19.48 -3.72 -1.51
N VAL A 60 18.89 -4.91 -1.46
CA VAL A 60 17.74 -5.16 -0.56
C VAL A 60 18.17 -5.14 0.90
N ALA A 61 19.17 -5.93 1.27
CA ALA A 61 19.67 -6.01 2.64
C ALA A 61 20.33 -4.69 3.10
N HIS A 62 20.99 -3.98 2.18
CA HIS A 62 21.56 -2.67 2.45
C HIS A 62 20.46 -1.63 2.70
N ALA A 63 19.47 -1.53 1.81
CA ALA A 63 18.35 -0.61 1.97
C ALA A 63 17.57 -0.92 3.26
N GLN A 64 17.28 -2.19 3.56
CA GLN A 64 16.56 -2.57 4.77
C GLN A 64 17.29 -2.13 6.04
N LYS A 65 18.62 -2.30 6.11
CA LYS A 65 19.43 -1.90 7.27
C LYS A 65 19.61 -0.38 7.35
N GLY A 66 19.84 0.27 6.20
CA GLY A 66 20.13 1.69 6.11
C GLY A 66 18.91 2.59 6.23
N LEU A 67 17.73 2.11 5.82
CA LEU A 67 16.51 2.92 5.76
C LEU A 67 16.09 3.45 7.12
N GLN A 68 16.12 2.63 8.18
CA GLN A 68 15.74 3.09 9.51
C GLN A 68 16.66 4.20 10.01
N GLN A 69 17.98 4.02 9.85
CA GLN A 69 18.96 5.04 10.26
C GLN A 69 18.82 6.32 9.43
N HIS A 70 18.57 6.19 8.13
CA HIS A 70 18.37 7.32 7.24
C HIS A 70 17.08 8.08 7.58
N LEU A 71 15.96 7.38 7.78
CA LEU A 71 14.69 7.98 8.17
C LEU A 71 14.78 8.70 9.52
N ILE A 72 15.47 8.13 10.50
CA ILE A 72 15.69 8.83 11.79
C ILE A 72 16.47 10.12 11.54
N ARG A 73 17.58 10.07 10.79
CA ARG A 73 18.40 11.26 10.51
C ARG A 73 17.63 12.33 9.74
N GLU A 74 16.81 11.95 8.78
CA GLU A 74 16.08 12.89 7.93
C GLU A 74 14.82 13.44 8.59
N LEU A 75 14.06 12.60 9.30
CA LEU A 75 12.79 13.00 9.89
C LEU A 75 12.95 13.61 11.29
N TYR A 76 13.96 13.25 12.08
CA TYR A 76 14.16 13.81 13.43
C TYR A 76 14.99 15.10 13.39
N LYS A 77 14.56 16.05 12.58
CA LYS A 77 15.13 17.40 12.51
C LYS A 77 14.10 18.37 13.09
N GLU A 78 14.41 18.98 14.24
CA GLU A 78 13.47 19.86 14.96
C GLU A 78 12.95 21.01 14.10
N GLU A 79 13.79 21.52 13.20
CA GLU A 79 13.47 22.58 12.26
C GLU A 79 12.32 22.20 11.30
N LEU A 80 12.21 20.92 10.91
CA LEU A 80 11.19 20.43 9.98
C LEU A 80 9.90 19.96 10.67
N PHE A 81 9.87 19.81 11.99
CA PHE A 81 8.70 19.29 12.69
C PHE A 81 7.47 20.18 12.54
N SER A 82 7.64 21.50 12.53
CA SER A 82 6.53 22.44 12.39
C SER A 82 5.75 22.25 11.09
N GLU A 83 6.46 21.95 9.99
CA GLU A 83 5.89 21.74 8.66
C GLU A 83 5.40 20.30 8.49
N MET A 84 6.21 19.31 8.85
CA MET A 84 5.84 17.89 8.67
C MET A 84 4.69 17.44 9.56
N MET A 85 4.52 18.07 10.73
CA MET A 85 3.40 17.79 11.65
C MET A 85 2.26 18.79 11.51
N ALA A 86 2.30 19.67 10.51
CA ALA A 86 1.18 20.54 10.22
C ALA A 86 -0.06 19.70 9.83
N GLU A 87 -1.15 19.88 10.56
CA GLU A 87 -2.43 19.28 10.20
C GLU A 87 -2.89 19.85 8.85
N ARG A 88 -3.57 19.02 8.06
CA ARG A 88 -4.27 19.50 6.88
C ARG A 88 -5.46 20.38 7.29
N GLU A 89 -5.69 21.45 6.53
CA GLU A 89 -6.71 22.47 6.85
C GLU A 89 -8.12 21.89 7.00
N ASP A 90 -8.47 20.88 6.20
CA ASP A 90 -9.75 20.19 6.27
C ASP A 90 -9.95 19.44 7.59
N VAL A 91 -8.88 18.86 8.14
CA VAL A 91 -8.90 18.18 9.44
C VAL A 91 -8.98 19.19 10.57
N THR A 92 -8.22 20.30 10.48
CA THR A 92 -8.26 21.38 11.47
C THR A 92 -9.65 22.01 11.56
N ALA A 93 -10.31 22.25 10.44
CA ALA A 93 -11.68 22.78 10.40
C ALA A 93 -12.69 21.82 11.07
N ARG A 94 -12.59 20.52 10.76
CA ARG A 94 -13.43 19.49 11.39
C ARG A 94 -13.20 19.41 12.89
N ARG A 95 -11.95 19.49 13.34
CA ARG A 95 -11.59 19.50 14.76
C ARG A 95 -12.20 20.72 15.46
N ALA A 96 -12.09 21.91 14.88
CA ALA A 96 -12.68 23.13 15.43
C ALA A 96 -14.20 23.01 15.57
N GLN A 97 -14.89 22.54 14.52
CA GLN A 97 -16.34 22.33 14.56
C GLN A 97 -16.76 21.31 15.64
N CYS A 98 -16.03 20.20 15.76
CA CYS A 98 -16.32 19.19 16.78
C CYS A 98 -16.12 19.73 18.19
N VAL A 99 -15.08 20.55 18.43
CA VAL A 99 -14.83 21.21 19.72
C VAL A 99 -15.95 22.20 20.06
N GLU A 100 -16.43 22.96 19.09
CA GLU A 100 -17.55 23.89 19.27
C GLU A 100 -18.84 23.14 19.66
N GLN A 101 -19.17 22.09 18.91
CA GLN A 101 -20.33 21.24 19.21
C GLN A 101 -20.23 20.63 20.61
N LEU A 102 -19.05 20.14 20.98
CA LEU A 102 -18.80 19.55 22.30
C LEU A 102 -18.96 20.58 23.41
N SER A 103 -18.47 21.81 23.20
CA SER A 103 -18.67 22.94 24.12
C SER A 103 -20.17 23.24 24.31
N CYS A 104 -20.93 23.31 23.22
CA CYS A 104 -22.38 23.54 23.26
C CYS A 104 -23.11 22.45 24.07
N VAL A 105 -22.81 21.17 23.80
CA VAL A 105 -23.41 20.04 24.52
C VAL A 105 -23.06 20.06 26.00
N ARG A 106 -21.81 20.35 26.37
CA ARG A 106 -21.40 20.49 27.78
C ARG A 106 -22.13 21.62 28.50
N GLN A 107 -22.34 22.75 27.82
CA GLN A 107 -23.11 23.86 28.39
C GLN A 107 -24.58 23.49 28.56
N ALA A 108 -25.18 22.75 27.63
CA ALA A 108 -26.55 22.26 27.74
C ALA A 108 -26.70 21.30 28.93
N LEU A 109 -25.78 20.34 29.08
CA LEU A 109 -25.75 19.45 30.24
C LEU A 109 -25.62 20.21 31.56
N GLY A 110 -24.68 21.15 31.65
CA GLY A 110 -24.54 21.97 32.86
C GLY A 110 -25.74 22.87 33.17
N LYS A 111 -26.57 23.19 32.17
CA LYS A 111 -27.88 23.85 32.39
C LYS A 111 -28.93 22.86 32.89
N LEU A 112 -28.99 21.66 32.33
CA LEU A 112 -29.90 20.60 32.77
C LEU A 112 -29.63 20.17 34.22
N ASP A 113 -28.36 20.10 34.64
CA ASP A 113 -27.97 19.77 36.01
C ASP A 113 -28.42 20.83 37.04
N LYS A 114 -28.59 22.09 36.59
CA LYS A 114 -29.06 23.21 37.42
C LYS A 114 -30.60 23.30 37.49
N LEU A 115 -31.28 22.53 36.65
CA LEU A 115 -32.58 21.89 36.87
C LEU A 115 -33.07 21.73 38.31
N PRO A 116 -33.85 22.63 38.95
CA PRO A 116 -34.44 22.28 40.24
C PRO A 116 -35.34 21.04 40.07
N GLN A 117 -35.13 20.03 40.93
CA GLN A 117 -35.85 18.74 40.93
C GLN A 117 -37.38 18.90 40.96
N ALA A 118 -37.88 20.10 41.32
CA ALA A 118 -39.28 20.49 41.26
C ALA A 118 -39.90 20.40 39.85
N LEU A 119 -39.16 20.71 38.77
CA LEU A 119 -39.67 20.59 37.40
C LEU A 119 -39.64 19.15 36.88
N LEU A 120 -38.65 18.36 37.30
CA LEU A 120 -38.59 16.92 37.00
C LEU A 120 -39.79 16.18 37.62
N ARG A 121 -40.24 16.64 38.80
CA ARG A 121 -41.44 16.13 39.47
C ARG A 121 -42.74 16.60 38.81
N ALA A 122 -42.75 17.78 38.20
CA ALA A 122 -43.90 18.33 37.48
C ALA A 122 -44.15 17.66 36.11
N LEU A 123 -43.13 17.01 35.53
CA LEU A 123 -43.20 16.20 34.31
C LEU A 123 -43.45 14.70 34.56
N GLY A 124 -43.70 14.29 35.81
CA GLY A 124 -44.15 12.94 36.15
C GLY A 124 -45.50 12.59 35.48
N PRO A 125 -45.85 11.30 35.37
CA PRO A 125 -46.97 10.82 34.55
C PRO A 125 -48.29 11.22 35.20
N GLY A 126 -48.82 12.38 34.83
CA GLY A 126 -50.04 12.87 35.45
C GLY A 126 -50.35 14.31 35.14
N ARG A 127 -50.55 14.64 33.86
CA ARG A 127 -51.31 15.85 33.49
C ARG A 127 -52.26 15.57 32.34
N THR A 128 -53.53 15.38 32.70
CA THR A 128 -54.62 16.10 32.04
C THR A 128 -55.42 16.83 33.13
N PRO A 129 -55.32 18.16 33.24
CA PRO A 129 -56.40 18.95 33.78
C PRO A 129 -57.21 19.48 32.58
N LEU A 130 -58.25 18.74 32.18
CA LEU A 130 -59.26 19.29 31.27
C LEU A 130 -60.49 19.70 32.09
N SER A 131 -60.62 21.02 32.21
CA SER A 131 -61.83 21.84 32.33
C SER A 131 -62.93 21.40 33.30
N SER A 132 -62.94 22.07 34.44
CA SER A 132 -64.17 22.61 35.01
C SER A 132 -64.88 23.52 33.98
N GLY A 133 -66.17 23.29 33.74
CA GLY A 133 -67.08 24.26 33.11
C GLY A 133 -67.86 23.77 31.89
N ALA A 134 -68.98 23.05 32.10
CA ALA A 134 -70.23 23.16 31.31
C ALA A 134 -71.28 22.16 31.81
N ARG A 135 -72.13 22.56 32.77
CA ARG A 135 -73.49 22.02 32.91
C ARG A 135 -74.45 23.17 33.19
N LEU A 136 -75.06 23.65 32.11
CA LEU A 136 -76.33 24.34 32.07
C LEU A 136 -77.17 23.61 31.02
N ALA A 137 -78.08 22.74 31.47
CA ALA A 137 -79.29 22.28 30.77
C ALA A 137 -80.02 21.25 31.65
N GLY A 138 -81.25 21.57 32.07
CA GLY A 138 -82.16 20.70 32.83
C GLY A 138 -82.57 21.29 34.16
#